data_AF-A0A494G9W6-F1
#
_entry.id   AF-A0A494G9W6-F1
#
_cell.length_a   1.000
_cell.length_b   1.000
_cell.length_c   1.000
_cell.angle_alpha   90.00
_cell.angle_beta   90.00
_cell.angle_gamma   90.00
#
_symmetry.space_group_name_H-M   'P 1'
#
loop_
_entity.id
_entity.type
_entity.pdbx_description
1 polymer ?
#
loop_
_entity_poly.entity_id
_entity_poly.type
_entity_poly.pdbx_seq_one_letter_code
_entity_poly.pdbx_strand_id
1 'polypeptide(L)'
;MKHPRSRHKLNLALATAVLTLIPAACAPTAQTAEAEWTRSGNFAEPIDHRIWDGLLTRYVKPSADGVNRVDYAALKKNDAATLKRYLAAMQAIDITQYPRNEQF
;
A
#
# COMPACT_ATOMS: atom_id res chain seq x y z
N MET A 1 9.90 75.08 11.61
CA MET A 1 10.96 74.73 10.64
C MET A 1 11.28 73.25 10.76
N LYS A 2 11.38 72.57 9.60
CA LYS A 2 11.98 71.24 9.32
C LYS A 2 11.26 69.95 9.82
N HIS A 3 10.58 69.29 8.87
CA HIS A 3 10.27 67.85 8.86
C HIS A 3 11.54 66.98 8.75
N PRO A 4 11.46 65.70 9.18
CA PRO A 4 11.74 64.61 8.24
C PRO A 4 10.74 63.45 8.41
N ARG A 5 9.83 63.22 7.46
CA ARG A 5 9.91 62.30 6.30
C ARG A 5 10.30 60.84 6.63
N SER A 6 9.25 59.99 6.60
CA SER A 6 9.14 58.77 5.80
C SER A 6 10.31 57.77 5.86
N ARG A 7 10.26 56.83 6.81
CA ARG A 7 11.08 55.60 6.79
C ARG A 7 10.26 54.30 6.84
N HIS A 8 8.94 54.37 7.04
CA HIS A 8 8.12 53.16 7.27
C HIS A 8 7.81 52.35 6.00
N LYS A 9 8.04 52.90 4.80
CA LYS A 9 7.75 52.19 3.54
C LYS A 9 8.85 51.22 3.10
N LEU A 10 10.03 51.23 3.75
CA LEU A 10 11.19 50.41 3.33
C LEU A 10 11.43 49.17 4.20
N ASN A 11 10.53 48.82 5.11
CA ASN A 11 10.68 47.60 5.92
C ASN A 11 9.74 46.47 5.47
N LEU A 12 8.91 46.69 4.44
CA LEU A 12 7.90 45.71 4.00
C LEU A 12 8.41 44.74 2.93
N ALA A 13 9.63 44.91 2.41
CA ALA A 13 10.16 44.05 1.34
C ALA A 13 11.06 42.91 1.84
N LEU A 14 11.50 42.92 3.10
CA LEU A 14 12.45 41.92 3.64
C LEU A 14 11.85 40.98 4.69
N ALA A 15 10.54 40.99 4.89
CA ALA A 15 9.86 40.04 5.78
C ALA A 15 9.29 38.82 5.02
N THR A 16 9.19 38.89 3.70
CA THR A 16 8.45 37.89 2.90
C THR A 16 9.32 36.73 2.39
N ALA A 17 10.65 36.83 2.46
CA ALA A 17 11.55 35.83 1.88
C ALA A 17 12.05 34.74 2.87
N VAL A 18 11.79 34.88 4.18
CA VAL A 18 12.35 33.98 5.21
C VAL A 18 11.38 32.88 5.64
N LEU A 19 10.09 32.98 5.32
CA LEU A 19 9.06 32.10 5.89
C LEU A 19 8.77 30.82 5.09
N THR A 20 9.41 30.57 3.95
CA THR A 20 9.06 29.42 3.09
C THR A 20 10.05 28.26 3.10
N LEU A 21 11.25 28.40 3.69
CA LEU A 21 12.29 27.34 3.65
C LEU A 21 12.35 26.41 4.87
N ILE A 22 11.62 26.68 5.95
CA ILE A 22 11.77 25.93 7.20
C ILE A 22 11.04 24.56 7.25
N PRO A 23 9.94 24.25 6.53
CA PRO A 23 9.20 23.00 6.82
C PRO A 23 9.94 21.71 6.38
N ALA A 24 10.96 21.80 5.52
CA ALA A 24 11.66 20.61 5.03
C ALA A 24 12.65 19.99 6.04
N ALA A 25 13.19 20.78 6.97
CA ALA A 25 14.18 20.30 7.95
C ALA A 25 13.56 19.54 9.14
N CYS A 26 12.24 19.68 9.34
CA CYS A 26 11.49 19.04 10.43
C CYS A 26 10.59 17.89 9.97
N ALA A 27 10.59 17.55 8.67
CA ALA A 27 9.86 16.39 8.18
C ALA A 27 10.61 15.12 8.60
N PRO A 28 9.98 14.17 9.31
CA PRO A 28 10.59 12.87 9.52
C PRO A 28 10.92 12.25 8.15
N THR A 29 12.05 11.55 8.06
CA THR A 29 12.36 10.76 6.86
C THR A 29 11.15 9.87 6.58
N ALA A 30 10.58 9.95 5.38
CA ALA A 30 9.48 9.09 4.99
C ALA A 30 9.93 7.64 5.20
N GLN A 31 9.37 6.99 6.21
CA GLN A 31 9.64 5.58 6.45
C GLN A 31 8.76 4.84 5.48
N THR A 32 9.35 4.53 4.33
CA THR A 32 8.65 3.80 3.28
C THR A 32 8.71 2.30 3.61
N ALA A 33 7.71 1.55 3.16
CA ALA A 33 7.63 0.13 3.47
C ALA A 33 8.72 -0.69 2.75
N GLU A 34 9.53 -0.08 1.90
CA GLU A 34 10.50 -0.69 0.99
C GLU A 34 11.45 -1.67 1.71
N ALA A 35 11.86 -1.36 2.94
CA ALA A 35 12.68 -2.25 3.75
C ALA A 35 11.95 -3.55 4.15
N GLU A 36 10.63 -3.51 4.29
CA GLU A 36 9.79 -4.69 4.55
C GLU A 36 9.47 -5.45 3.26
N TRP A 37 9.15 -4.76 2.16
CA TRP A 37 8.87 -5.37 0.83
C TRP A 37 10.10 -6.05 0.19
N THR A 38 11.29 -5.83 0.72
CA THR A 38 12.54 -6.47 0.27
C THR A 38 12.99 -7.61 1.17
N ARG A 39 12.38 -7.78 2.35
CA ARG A 39 12.74 -8.84 3.29
C ARG A 39 12.21 -10.18 2.82
N SER A 40 13.06 -11.20 2.84
CA SER A 40 12.69 -12.59 2.56
C SER A 40 13.50 -13.53 3.44
N GLY A 41 12.94 -14.71 3.70
CA GLY A 41 13.55 -15.76 4.50
C GLY A 41 13.82 -17.01 3.67
N ASN A 42 13.90 -18.16 4.35
CA ASN A 42 14.33 -19.42 3.76
C ASN A 42 13.45 -20.62 4.16
N PHE A 43 12.20 -20.38 4.58
CA PHE A 43 11.25 -21.47 4.79
C PHE A 43 11.16 -22.34 3.54
N ALA A 44 11.32 -23.64 3.71
CA ALA A 44 11.38 -24.61 2.61
C ALA A 44 9.99 -25.03 2.14
N GLU A 45 9.00 -25.02 3.02
CA GLU A 45 7.63 -25.39 2.69
C GLU A 45 6.90 -24.23 1.99
N PRO A 46 6.27 -24.46 0.84
CA PRO A 46 5.52 -23.44 0.12
C PRO A 46 4.22 -23.08 0.86
N ILE A 47 3.67 -21.91 0.57
CA ILE A 47 2.39 -21.49 1.10
C ILE A 47 1.26 -22.36 0.49
N ASP A 48 0.41 -22.94 1.34
CA ASP A 48 -0.70 -23.78 0.88
C ASP A 48 -1.85 -22.94 0.29
N HIS A 49 -1.91 -22.87 -1.04
CA HIS A 49 -2.97 -22.18 -1.78
C HIS A 49 -4.11 -23.08 -2.26
N ARG A 50 -4.17 -24.36 -1.85
CA ARG A 50 -5.17 -25.32 -2.38
C ARG A 50 -6.62 -24.89 -2.21
N ILE A 51 -6.94 -24.16 -1.12
CA ILE A 51 -8.30 -23.63 -0.90
C ILE A 51 -8.65 -22.60 -1.99
N TRP A 52 -7.71 -21.70 -2.29
CA TRP A 52 -7.88 -20.68 -3.32
C TRP A 52 -8.03 -21.32 -4.71
N ASP A 53 -7.18 -22.28 -5.04
CA ASP A 53 -7.25 -23.01 -6.32
C ASP A 53 -8.59 -23.74 -6.49
N GLY A 54 -9.11 -24.34 -5.41
CA GLY A 54 -10.42 -24.97 -5.40
C GLY A 54 -11.56 -23.98 -5.65
N LEU A 55 -11.48 -22.78 -5.06
CA LEU A 55 -12.46 -21.70 -5.31
C LEU A 55 -12.39 -21.21 -6.76
N LEU A 56 -11.18 -21.00 -7.30
CA LEU A 56 -11.00 -20.57 -8.68
C LEU A 56 -11.52 -21.61 -9.68
N THR A 57 -11.19 -22.88 -9.46
CA THR A 57 -11.69 -23.99 -10.28
C THR A 57 -13.21 -24.03 -10.35
N ARG A 58 -13.89 -23.72 -9.23
CA ARG A 58 -15.35 -23.77 -9.13
C ARG A 58 -16.06 -22.54 -9.69
N TYR A 59 -15.47 -21.35 -9.49
CA TYR A 59 -16.17 -20.09 -9.71
C TYR A 59 -15.64 -19.26 -10.88
N VAL A 60 -14.49 -19.59 -11.44
CA VAL A 60 -14.01 -18.96 -12.68
C VAL A 60 -14.75 -19.56 -13.87
N LYS A 61 -15.34 -18.69 -14.68
CA LYS A 61 -16.02 -18.98 -15.93
C LYS A 61 -15.26 -18.32 -17.07
N PRO A 62 -14.61 -19.10 -17.95
CA PRO A 62 -14.09 -18.58 -19.20
C PRO A 62 -15.22 -17.97 -20.03
N SER A 63 -14.93 -16.87 -20.71
CA SER A 63 -15.87 -16.18 -21.59
C SER A 63 -15.35 -16.18 -23.03
N ALA A 64 -16.25 -16.03 -24.01
CA ALA A 64 -15.93 -16.11 -25.44
C ALA A 64 -15.00 -14.98 -25.91
N ASP A 65 -14.91 -13.89 -25.14
CA ASP A 65 -13.95 -12.78 -25.32
C ASP A 65 -12.55 -13.10 -24.78
N GLY A 66 -12.30 -14.33 -24.32
CA GLY A 66 -11.02 -14.77 -23.78
C GLY A 66 -10.75 -14.34 -22.34
N VAL A 67 -11.72 -13.69 -21.68
CA VAL A 67 -11.57 -13.22 -20.30
C VAL A 67 -12.14 -14.23 -19.31
N ASN A 68 -11.38 -14.54 -18.27
CA ASN A 68 -11.87 -15.31 -17.12
C ASN A 68 -12.70 -14.41 -16.20
N ARG A 69 -13.93 -14.82 -15.88
CA ARG A 69 -14.85 -14.08 -15.01
C ARG A 69 -15.20 -14.90 -13.78
N VAL A 70 -15.28 -14.27 -12.62
CA VAL A 70 -15.67 -14.97 -11.38
C VAL A 70 -17.18 -14.85 -11.17
N ASP A 71 -17.86 -15.97 -10.93
CA ASP A 71 -19.26 -15.99 -10.50
C ASP A 71 -19.38 -15.62 -9.01
N TYR A 72 -19.27 -14.33 -8.72
CA TYR A 72 -19.34 -13.80 -7.35
C TYR A 72 -20.69 -14.07 -6.69
N ALA A 73 -21.78 -14.18 -7.44
CA ALA A 73 -23.09 -14.47 -6.88
C ALA A 73 -23.12 -15.88 -6.30
N ALA A 74 -22.65 -16.87 -7.07
CA ALA A 74 -22.55 -18.25 -6.60
C ALA A 74 -21.50 -18.43 -5.49
N LEU A 75 -20.34 -17.77 -5.61
CA LEU A 75 -19.31 -17.80 -4.56
C LEU A 75 -19.84 -17.24 -3.25
N LYS A 76 -20.49 -16.06 -3.29
CA LYS A 76 -21.04 -15.41 -2.09
C LYS A 76 -22.12 -16.27 -1.43
N LYS A 77 -22.97 -16.92 -2.23
CA LYS A 77 -24.05 -17.76 -1.72
C LYS A 77 -23.55 -19.05 -1.06
N ASN A 78 -22.54 -19.68 -1.65
CA ASN A 78 -22.21 -21.07 -1.31
C ASN A 78 -20.88 -21.23 -0.57
N ASP A 79 -19.89 -20.36 -0.80
CA ASP A 79 -18.51 -20.58 -0.36
C ASP A 79 -17.84 -19.33 0.26
N ALA A 80 -18.63 -18.32 0.65
CA ALA A 80 -18.12 -17.12 1.31
C ALA A 80 -17.36 -17.44 2.62
N ALA A 81 -17.81 -18.45 3.37
CA ALA A 81 -17.11 -18.90 4.58
C ALA A 81 -15.76 -19.57 4.25
N THR A 82 -15.68 -20.31 3.15
CA THR A 82 -14.44 -20.93 2.65
C THR A 82 -13.42 -19.86 2.26
N LEU A 83 -13.85 -18.82 1.53
CA LEU A 83 -12.99 -17.69 1.19
C LEU A 83 -12.49 -16.96 2.45
N LYS A 84 -13.36 -16.70 3.42
CA LYS A 84 -12.96 -16.06 4.70
C LYS A 84 -11.91 -16.86 5.44
N ARG A 85 -12.03 -18.20 5.48
CA ARG A 85 -11.03 -19.07 6.10
C ARG A 85 -9.68 -18.98 5.41
N TYR A 86 -9.65 -18.96 4.08
CA TYR A 86 -8.41 -18.77 3.32
C TYR A 86 -7.76 -17.42 3.64
N LEU A 87 -8.54 -16.33 3.62
CA LEU A 87 -8.02 -14.99 3.95
C LEU A 87 -7.47 -14.93 5.38
N ALA A 88 -8.16 -15.51 6.35
CA ALA A 88 -7.69 -15.57 7.73
C ALA A 88 -6.36 -16.34 7.86
N ALA A 89 -6.20 -17.43 7.11
CA ALA A 89 -4.94 -18.18 7.05
C ALA A 89 -3.81 -17.33 6.43
N MET A 90 -4.07 -16.67 5.30
CA MET A 90 -3.08 -15.81 4.63
C MET A 90 -2.67 -14.61 5.50
N GLN A 91 -3.61 -14.00 6.22
CA GLN A 91 -3.34 -12.87 7.11
C GLN A 91 -2.46 -13.24 8.31
N ALA A 92 -2.42 -14.52 8.69
CA ALA A 92 -1.59 -15.00 9.79
C ALA A 92 -0.15 -15.35 9.37
N ILE A 93 0.15 -15.32 8.07
CA ILE A 93 1.48 -15.64 7.56
C ILE A 93 2.41 -14.45 7.74
N ASP A 94 3.54 -14.66 8.41
CA ASP A 94 4.69 -13.75 8.32
C ASP A 94 5.40 -14.00 6.98
N ILE A 95 5.00 -13.24 5.97
CA ILE A 95 5.52 -13.37 4.60
C ILE A 95 7.03 -13.10 4.50
N THR A 96 7.62 -12.43 5.50
CA THR A 96 9.06 -12.11 5.51
C THR A 96 9.95 -13.30 5.85
N GLN A 97 9.39 -14.41 6.37
CA GLN A 97 10.09 -15.68 6.58
C GLN A 97 10.16 -16.55 5.32
N TYR A 98 9.34 -16.25 4.32
CA TYR A 98 9.25 -17.02 3.09
C TYR A 98 10.25 -16.51 2.04
N PRO A 99 10.72 -17.40 1.14
CA PRO A 99 11.61 -17.01 0.07
C PRO A 99 10.91 -16.10 -0.94
N ARG A 100 11.69 -15.31 -1.68
CA ARG A 100 11.18 -14.23 -2.54
C ARG A 100 10.17 -14.70 -3.60
N ASN A 101 10.23 -15.95 -4.04
CA ASN A 101 9.29 -16.54 -5.02
C ASN A 101 7.88 -16.76 -4.45
N GLU A 102 7.71 -16.82 -3.12
CA GLU A 102 6.41 -16.97 -2.46
C GLU A 102 5.75 -15.61 -2.14
N GLN A 103 6.42 -14.49 -2.44
CA GLN A 103 5.94 -13.14 -2.12
C GLN A 103 5.24 -12.43 -3.30
N PHE A 104 4.96 -13.13 -4.40
CA PHE A 104 4.43 -12.57 -5.64
C PHE A 104 3.21 -13.32 -6.17
#